data_AF-R0FUA4-F1
#
_entry.id   AF-R0FUA4-F1
#
_cell.length_a   1.000
_cell.length_b   1.000
_cell.length_c   1.000
_cell.angle_alpha   90.00
_cell.angle_beta   90.00
_cell.angle_gamma   90.00
#
_symmetry.space_group_name_H-M   'P 1'
#
loop_
_entity.id
_entity.type
_entity.pdbx_description
1 polymer ?
#
loop_
_entity_poly.entity_id
_entity_poly.type
_entity_poly.pdbx_seq_one_letter_code
_entity_poly.pdbx_strand_id
1 'polypeptide(L)'
;MEGEKRKRGNTPQEIIDEILIKLPVKSLVRFKAVSREWRGTMESKYFIEKHNQYQKSLQLRQVRILIFSEEKRYNGLSLETMLVSASGLVLHVPPCLLPIRSFNRFDFYKITMPCDGLICIYTHTRIFNLFNPATTIRRRLPYPTSDICD
;
A
#
# COMPACT_ATOMS: atom_id res chain seq x y z
N MET A 1 -27.49 -16.99 -38.68
CA MET A 1 -26.54 -17.29 -37.59
C MET A 1 -26.54 -16.07 -36.67
N GLU A 2 -27.49 -16.06 -35.74
CA GLU A 2 -27.63 -14.97 -34.76
C GLU A 2 -26.58 -15.15 -33.67
N GLY A 3 -25.66 -14.20 -33.55
CA GLY A 3 -24.75 -14.13 -32.42
C GLY A 3 -25.51 -13.61 -31.20
N GLU A 4 -25.84 -14.51 -30.28
CA GLU A 4 -26.37 -14.17 -28.96
C GLU A 4 -25.41 -13.18 -28.26
N LYS A 5 -25.84 -11.91 -28.21
CA LYS A 5 -25.29 -10.92 -27.29
C LYS A 5 -25.61 -11.40 -25.87
N ARG A 6 -24.61 -11.98 -25.21
CA ARG A 6 -24.63 -12.29 -23.78
C ARG A 6 -25.22 -11.11 -23.01
N LYS A 7 -26.43 -11.27 -22.48
CA LYS A 7 -27.02 -10.33 -21.51
C LYS A 7 -26.07 -10.25 -20.33
N ARG A 8 -25.38 -9.12 -20.18
CA ARG A 8 -24.65 -8.79 -18.96
C ARG A 8 -25.67 -8.82 -17.83
N GLY A 9 -25.54 -9.76 -16.90
CA GLY A 9 -26.34 -9.73 -15.69
C GLY A 9 -26.07 -8.41 -15.00
N ASN A 10 -27.10 -7.57 -14.87
CA ASN A 10 -27.05 -6.33 -14.09
C ASN A 10 -26.89 -6.72 -12.62
N THR A 11 -25.67 -7.03 -12.20
CA THR A 11 -25.31 -6.79 -10.80
C THR A 11 -25.30 -5.28 -10.65
N PRO A 12 -26.07 -4.69 -9.71
CA PRO A 12 -26.02 -3.25 -9.51
C PRO A 12 -24.57 -2.85 -9.23
N GLN A 13 -24.03 -1.95 -10.05
CA GLN A 13 -22.63 -1.51 -9.95
C GLN A 13 -22.28 -1.06 -8.52
N GLU A 14 -23.26 -0.48 -7.83
CA GLU A 14 -23.20 -0.09 -6.42
C GLU A 14 -22.81 -1.24 -5.48
N ILE A 15 -23.38 -2.43 -5.69
CA ILE A 15 -23.06 -3.62 -4.86
C ILE A 15 -21.64 -4.09 -5.13
N ILE A 16 -21.20 -4.07 -6.40
CA ILE A 16 -19.81 -4.42 -6.74
C ILE A 16 -18.85 -3.45 -6.08
N ASP A 17 -19.12 -2.15 -6.16
CA ASP A 17 -18.29 -1.12 -5.55
C ASP A 17 -18.21 -1.32 -4.03
N GLU A 18 -19.33 -1.59 -3.36
CA GLU A 18 -19.36 -1.90 -1.93
C GLU A 18 -18.54 -3.13 -1.55
N ILE A 19 -18.58 -4.19 -2.37
CA ILE A 19 -17.75 -5.37 -2.16
C ILE A 19 -16.27 -5.00 -2.32
N LEU A 20 -15.91 -4.34 -3.43
CA LEU A 20 -14.53 -3.95 -3.72
C LEU A 20 -13.95 -3.02 -2.64
N ILE A 21 -14.72 -2.07 -2.12
CA ILE A 21 -14.31 -1.16 -1.03
C ILE A 21 -13.89 -1.93 0.24
N LYS A 22 -14.51 -3.09 0.49
CA LYS A 22 -14.22 -3.90 1.67
C LYS A 22 -12.98 -4.79 1.52
N LEU A 23 -12.45 -4.94 0.30
CA LEU A 23 -11.33 -5.82 0.04
C LEU A 23 -9.98 -5.22 0.48
N PRO A 24 -9.03 -6.07 0.92
CA PRO A 24 -7.65 -5.65 1.12
C PRO A 24 -7.01 -5.17 -0.18
N VAL A 25 -6.10 -4.20 -0.06
CA VAL A 25 -5.39 -3.58 -1.21
C VAL A 25 -4.72 -4.62 -2.11
N LYS A 26 -4.12 -5.68 -1.55
CA LYS A 26 -3.49 -6.75 -2.34
C LYS A 26 -4.48 -7.47 -3.27
N SER A 27 -5.71 -7.71 -2.80
CA SER A 27 -6.76 -8.31 -3.63
C SER A 27 -7.16 -7.36 -4.74
N LEU A 28 -7.31 -6.07 -4.43
CA LEU A 28 -7.64 -5.03 -5.41
C LEU A 28 -6.59 -4.91 -6.52
N VAL A 29 -5.29 -4.95 -6.18
CA VAL A 29 -4.21 -4.95 -7.17
C VAL A 29 -4.33 -6.13 -8.14
N ARG A 30 -4.67 -7.33 -7.66
CA ARG A 30 -4.91 -8.50 -8.52
C ARG A 30 -6.17 -8.34 -9.37
N PHE A 31 -7.22 -7.76 -8.79
CA PHE A 31 -8.50 -7.57 -9.46
C PHE A 31 -8.45 -6.55 -10.60
N LYS A 32 -7.41 -5.71 -10.65
CA LYS A 32 -7.19 -4.81 -11.80
C LYS A 32 -6.98 -5.58 -13.11
N ALA A 33 -6.57 -6.84 -13.05
CA ALA A 33 -6.41 -7.69 -14.22
C ALA A 33 -7.72 -8.35 -14.70
N VAL A 34 -8.80 -8.30 -13.91
CA VAL A 34 -10.06 -9.00 -14.22
C VAL A 34 -10.83 -8.28 -15.34
N SER A 35 -10.92 -6.96 -15.31
CA SER A 35 -11.57 -6.17 -16.36
C SER A 35 -11.07 -4.73 -16.41
N ARG A 36 -11.17 -4.09 -17.58
CA ARG A 36 -10.86 -2.67 -17.75
C ARG A 36 -11.78 -1.76 -16.93
N GLU A 37 -13.04 -2.17 -16.81
CA GLU A 37 -14.06 -1.46 -16.05
C GLU A 37 -13.71 -1.44 -14.55
N TRP A 38 -13.41 -2.60 -13.97
CA TRP A 38 -12.99 -2.69 -12.57
C TRP A 38 -11.70 -1.93 -12.30
N ARG A 39 -10.72 -2.03 -13.22
CA ARG A 39 -9.50 -1.24 -13.15
C ARG A 39 -9.81 0.26 -13.12
N GLY A 40 -10.69 0.73 -14.00
CA GLY A 40 -11.11 2.14 -14.06
C GLY A 40 -11.79 2.59 -12.76
N THR A 41 -12.73 1.79 -12.24
CA THR A 41 -13.40 2.08 -10.97
C THR A 41 -12.40 2.18 -9.82
N MET A 42 -11.50 1.20 -9.68
CA MET A 42 -10.52 1.16 -8.59
C MET A 42 -9.42 2.24 -8.69
N GLU A 43 -9.21 2.82 -9.87
CA GLU A 43 -8.28 3.94 -10.09
C GLU A 43 -8.97 5.30 -9.96
N SER A 44 -10.30 5.34 -9.82
CA SER A 44 -11.04 6.58 -9.61
C SER A 44 -10.77 7.19 -8.22
N LYS A 45 -10.77 8.52 -8.16
CA LYS A 45 -10.61 9.28 -6.91
C LYS A 45 -11.68 8.90 -5.87
N TYR A 46 -12.94 8.79 -6.32
CA TYR A 46 -14.07 8.39 -5.48
C TYR A 46 -13.82 7.05 -4.78
N PHE A 47 -13.39 6.02 -5.54
CA PHE A 47 -13.13 4.71 -4.98
C PHE A 47 -11.98 4.76 -3.96
N ILE A 48 -10.88 5.45 -4.29
CA ILE A 48 -9.71 5.57 -3.41
C ILE A 48 -10.09 6.22 -2.07
N GLU A 49 -10.85 7.31 -2.10
CA GLU A 49 -11.31 8.01 -0.90
C GLU A 49 -12.24 7.15 -0.05
N LYS A 50 -13.23 6.50 -0.68
CA LYS A 50 -14.21 5.65 0.02
C LYS A 50 -13.56 4.39 0.59
N HIS A 51 -12.62 3.78 -0.13
CA HIS A 51 -11.78 2.67 0.35
C HIS A 51 -10.94 3.12 1.55
N ASN A 52 -10.24 4.24 1.46
CA ASN A 52 -9.42 4.78 2.56
C ASN A 52 -10.26 5.06 3.81
N GLN A 53 -11.45 5.65 3.66
CA GLN A 53 -12.36 5.91 4.77
C GLN A 53 -12.83 4.60 5.43
N TYR A 54 -13.17 3.59 4.63
CA TYR A 54 -13.52 2.28 5.14
C TYR A 54 -12.34 1.61 5.87
N GLN A 55 -11.13 1.66 5.32
CA GLN A 55 -9.95 1.11 6.01
C GLN A 55 -9.66 1.84 7.33
N LYS A 56 -9.85 3.18 7.38
CA LYS A 56 -9.72 3.98 8.62
C LYS A 56 -10.76 3.57 9.66
N SER A 57 -12.01 3.28 9.28
CA SER A 57 -13.03 2.81 10.23
C SER A 57 -12.71 1.43 10.81
N LEU A 58 -12.03 0.57 10.05
CA LEU A 58 -11.53 -0.71 10.56
C LEU A 58 -10.38 -0.54 11.57
N GLN A 59 -9.64 0.57 11.56
CA GLN A 59 -8.52 0.78 12.50
C GLN A 59 -8.95 0.78 13.97
N LEU A 60 -10.25 1.00 14.24
CA LEU A 60 -10.83 0.83 15.57
C LEU A 60 -10.77 -0.62 16.08
N ARG A 61 -10.59 -1.60 15.18
CA ARG A 61 -10.60 -3.03 15.49
C ARG A 61 -9.30 -3.75 15.12
N GLN A 62 -8.46 -3.14 14.28
CA GLN A 62 -7.20 -3.72 13.84
C GLN A 62 -6.09 -2.67 13.67
N VAL A 63 -4.91 -2.97 14.17
CA VAL A 63 -3.70 -2.14 14.05
C VAL A 63 -2.69 -2.88 13.18
N ARG A 64 -2.16 -2.19 12.17
CA ARG A 64 -1.00 -2.67 11.40
C ARG A 64 0.26 -2.04 11.97
N ILE A 65 1.18 -2.87 12.45
CA ILE A 65 2.47 -2.47 12.98
C ILE A 65 3.53 -2.77 11.92
N LEU A 66 4.39 -1.78 11.67
CA LEU A 66 5.53 -1.89 10.78
C LEU A 66 6.79 -2.00 11.64
N ILE A 67 7.53 -3.08 11.47
CA ILE A 67 8.74 -3.36 12.23
C ILE A 67 9.92 -3.20 11.29
N PHE A 68 10.82 -2.30 11.67
CA PHE A 68 12.06 -2.06 10.94
C PHE A 68 13.20 -2.69 11.70
N SER A 69 13.97 -3.53 11.02
CA SER A 69 15.12 -4.22 11.59
C SER A 69 16.32 -4.15 10.66
N GLU A 70 17.51 -4.17 11.24
CA GLU A 70 18.75 -4.17 10.46
C GLU A 70 18.92 -5.52 9.73
N GLU A 71 19.13 -5.48 8.41
CA GLU A 71 19.44 -6.67 7.60
C GLU A 71 20.93 -6.74 7.32
N LYS A 72 21.63 -7.53 8.15
CA LYS A 72 23.09 -7.66 8.12
C LYS A 72 23.62 -8.25 6.81
N ARG A 73 22.87 -9.12 6.12
CA ARG A 73 23.33 -9.80 4.90
C ARG A 73 23.55 -8.85 3.73
N TYR A 74 22.79 -7.76 3.67
CA TYR A 74 22.78 -6.84 2.55
C TYR A 74 23.11 -5.40 2.95
N ASN A 75 23.58 -5.19 4.19
CA ASN A 75 23.86 -3.87 4.73
C ASN A 75 22.68 -2.92 4.48
N GLY A 76 21.47 -3.30 4.93
CA GLY A 76 20.22 -2.63 4.59
C GLY A 76 19.15 -2.71 5.66
N LEU A 77 17.92 -2.34 5.30
CA LEU A 77 16.76 -2.38 6.19
C LEU A 77 15.80 -3.51 5.80
N SER A 78 15.50 -4.39 6.76
CA SER A 78 14.36 -5.31 6.67
C SER A 78 13.11 -4.63 7.20
N LEU A 79 11.97 -5.01 6.62
CA LEU A 79 10.68 -4.52 7.01
C LEU A 79 9.70 -5.69 7.12
N GLU A 80 9.13 -5.81 8.31
CA GLU A 80 8.11 -6.78 8.64
C GLU A 80 6.79 -6.06 8.96
N THR A 81 5.67 -6.75 8.74
CA THR A 81 4.34 -6.20 9.02
C THR A 81 3.57 -7.17 9.88
N MET A 82 3.07 -6.66 11.00
CA MET A 82 2.24 -7.40 11.93
C MET A 82 0.83 -6.80 11.94
N LEU A 83 -0.19 -7.64 11.87
CA LEU A 83 -1.58 -7.22 12.04
C LEU A 83 -2.05 -7.68 13.43
N VAL A 84 -2.48 -6.73 14.25
CA VAL A 84 -3.02 -6.98 15.60
C VAL A 84 -4.50 -6.64 15.58
N SER A 85 -5.37 -7.56 15.99
CA SER A 85 -6.79 -7.29 16.15
C SER A 85 -7.17 -7.02 17.62
N ALA A 86 -8.32 -6.39 17.83
CA ALA A 86 -8.91 -6.18 19.16
C ALA A 86 -9.18 -7.49 19.92
N SER A 87 -9.30 -8.63 19.21
CA SER A 87 -9.38 -9.97 19.81
C SER A 87 -8.03 -10.55 20.25
N GLY A 88 -6.94 -9.78 20.14
CA GLY A 88 -5.58 -10.21 20.50
C GLY A 88 -4.93 -11.13 19.47
N LEU A 89 -5.59 -11.40 18.33
CA LEU A 89 -5.00 -12.22 17.27
C LEU A 89 -3.91 -11.41 16.57
N VAL A 90 -2.71 -11.96 16.59
CA VAL A 90 -1.55 -11.44 15.86
C VAL A 90 -1.37 -12.29 14.61
N LEU A 91 -1.71 -11.74 13.45
CA LEU A 91 -1.38 -12.37 12.18
C LEU A 91 -0.03 -11.79 11.72
N HIS A 92 1.02 -12.61 11.77
CA HIS A 92 2.26 -12.28 11.11
C HIS A 92 2.00 -12.26 9.60
N VAL A 93 1.99 -11.07 9.00
CA VAL A 93 1.85 -10.96 7.55
C VAL A 93 3.23 -11.27 6.99
N PRO A 94 3.40 -12.33 6.18
CA PRO A 94 4.71 -12.71 5.67
C PRO A 94 5.41 -11.50 5.07
N PRO A 95 6.71 -11.28 5.37
CA PRO A 95 7.46 -10.17 4.79
C PRO A 95 7.37 -10.30 3.28
N CYS A 96 6.58 -9.43 2.66
CA CYS A 96 6.43 -9.41 1.22
C CYS A 96 7.54 -8.57 0.57
N LEU A 97 8.65 -8.37 1.30
CA LEU A 97 9.54 -7.27 1.06
C LEU A 97 10.94 -7.77 0.71
N LEU A 98 11.38 -7.34 -0.46
CA LEU A 98 12.79 -7.30 -0.78
C LEU A 98 13.45 -6.32 0.20
N PRO A 99 14.61 -6.67 0.76
CA PRO A 99 15.35 -5.76 1.65
C PRO A 99 15.53 -4.39 0.98
N ILE A 100 15.40 -3.32 1.76
CA ILE A 100 15.68 -1.97 1.25
C ILE A 100 17.19 -1.80 1.22
N ARG A 101 17.76 -2.11 0.06
CA ARG A 101 19.21 -2.08 -0.23
C ARG A 101 19.78 -0.66 -0.35
N SER A 102 18.96 0.36 -0.15
CA SER A 102 19.34 1.78 -0.34
C SER A 102 19.87 2.44 0.93
N PHE A 103 19.86 1.74 2.07
CA PHE A 103 20.28 2.29 3.36
C PHE A 103 21.58 1.63 3.80
N ASN A 104 22.66 2.39 3.95
CA ASN A 104 23.90 1.87 4.54
C ASN A 104 23.69 1.70 6.05
N ARG A 105 24.18 0.63 6.70
CA ARG A 105 24.05 0.42 8.17
C ARG A 105 24.57 1.58 9.02
N PHE A 106 25.46 2.40 8.45
CA PHE A 106 26.08 3.53 9.11
C PHE A 106 25.27 4.82 9.02
N ASP A 107 24.24 4.87 8.16
CA ASP A 107 23.37 6.03 8.05
C ASP A 107 22.19 5.91 9.01
N PHE A 108 22.09 6.84 9.95
CA PHE A 108 20.86 7.01 10.72
C PHE A 108 19.70 7.33 9.76
N TYR A 109 18.63 6.54 9.84
CA TYR A 109 17.41 6.75 9.08
C TYR A 109 16.31 7.34 9.96
N LYS A 110 15.45 8.14 9.34
CA LYS A 110 14.24 8.68 9.94
C LYS A 110 13.03 8.22 9.12
N ILE A 111 11.89 8.12 9.79
CA ILE A 111 10.62 7.69 9.18
C ILE A 111 9.60 8.80 9.43
N THR A 112 8.86 9.18 8.39
CA THR A 112 7.75 10.12 8.53
C THR A 112 6.53 9.45 9.13
N MET A 113 5.60 10.24 9.66
CA MET A 113 4.25 9.74 9.92
C MET A 113 3.60 9.28 8.61
N PRO A 114 2.72 8.26 8.66
CA PRO A 114 2.01 7.80 7.49
C PRO A 114 1.04 8.85 6.94
N CYS A 115 1.05 9.04 5.64
CA CYS A 115 0.16 9.92 4.88
C CYS A 115 -0.59 9.08 3.84
N ASP A 116 -1.91 8.90 4.02
CA ASP A 116 -2.75 8.00 3.21
C ASP A 116 -2.14 6.60 2.98
N GLY A 117 -1.51 6.08 4.03
CA GLY A 117 -0.87 4.76 4.04
C GLY A 117 0.51 4.73 3.38
N LEU A 118 1.04 5.84 2.88
CA LEU A 118 2.42 5.98 2.43
C LEU A 118 3.32 6.45 3.58
N ILE A 119 4.54 5.93 3.65
CA ILE A 119 5.59 6.42 4.55
C ILE A 119 6.83 6.80 3.75
N CYS A 120 7.57 7.79 4.23
CA CYS A 120 8.88 8.11 3.70
C CYS A 120 9.95 7.70 4.69
N ILE A 121 10.94 6.93 4.22
CA ILE A 121 12.13 6.54 4.97
C ILE A 121 13.30 7.28 4.34
N TYR A 122 14.03 8.05 5.16
CA TYR A 122 15.07 8.93 4.64
C TYR A 122 16.33 8.96 5.52
N THR A 123 17.48 9.20 4.91
CA THR A 123 18.78 9.33 5.59
C THR A 123 19.27 10.77 5.65
N HIS A 124 20.26 11.01 6.52
CA HIS A 124 21.02 12.27 6.51
C HIS A 124 21.74 12.53 5.19
N THR A 125 22.14 11.47 4.47
CA THR A 125 22.71 11.53 3.11
C THR A 125 21.67 11.87 2.02
N ARG A 126 20.47 12.33 2.41
CA ARG A 126 19.37 12.78 1.54
C ARG A 126 18.86 11.71 0.56
N ILE A 127 18.94 10.44 0.95
CA ILE A 127 18.26 9.36 0.23
C ILE A 127 16.84 9.30 0.76
N PHE A 128 15.84 9.54 -0.11
CA PHE A 128 14.43 9.47 0.26
C PHE A 128 13.77 8.27 -0.44
N ASN A 129 13.16 7.38 0.34
CA ASN A 129 12.39 6.24 -0.18
C ASN A 129 10.94 6.35 0.28
N LEU A 130 10.03 6.56 -0.68
CA LEU A 130 8.61 6.37 -0.45
C LEU A 130 8.28 4.88 -0.47
N PHE A 131 7.47 4.48 0.49
CA PHE A 131 7.08 3.11 0.68
C PHE A 131 5.58 2.97 0.93
N ASN A 132 4.96 2.02 0.24
CA ASN A 132 3.57 1.63 0.45
C ASN A 132 3.54 0.24 1.09
N PRO A 133 3.26 0.12 2.41
CA PRO A 133 3.19 -1.17 3.10
C PRO A 133 2.09 -2.10 2.60
N ALA A 134 1.01 -1.55 2.04
CA ALA A 134 -0.12 -2.35 1.57
C ALA A 134 0.18 -3.06 0.25
N THR A 135 0.95 -2.41 -0.65
CA THR A 135 1.32 -2.94 -1.97
C THR A 135 2.74 -3.44 -2.06
N THR A 136 3.56 -3.18 -1.04
CA THR A 136 5.01 -3.47 -0.97
C THR A 136 5.84 -2.75 -2.04
N ILE A 137 5.24 -1.80 -2.74
CA ILE A 137 5.91 -0.96 -3.74
C ILE A 137 6.74 0.09 -3.01
N ARG A 138 7.96 0.29 -3.52
CA ARG A 138 8.88 1.34 -3.08
C ARG A 138 9.30 2.21 -4.27
N ARG A 139 9.56 3.48 -4.00
CA ARG A 139 10.09 4.43 -4.96
C ARG A 139 11.15 5.31 -4.30
N ARG A 140 12.36 5.32 -4.86
CA ARG A 140 13.38 6.31 -4.50
C ARG A 140 12.99 7.65 -5.14
N LEU A 141 12.92 8.70 -4.33
CA LEU A 141 12.70 10.05 -4.83
C LEU A 141 14.02 10.63 -5.35
N PRO A 142 13.95 11.50 -6.38
CA PRO A 142 15.11 12.27 -6.81
C PRO A 142 15.61 13.16 -5.66
N TYR A 143 16.86 13.58 -5.76
CA TYR A 143 17.39 14.60 -4.86
C TYR A 143 16.58 15.89 -5.05
N PRO A 144 16.14 16.57 -3.98
CA PRO A 144 15.49 17.87 -4.12
C PRO A 144 16.51 18.83 -4.73
N THR A 145 16.30 19.21 -5.99
CA THR A 145 17.07 20.29 -6.61
C THR A 145 16.75 21.56 -5.83
N SER A 146 17.78 22.34 -5.50
CA SER A 146 17.69 23.57 -4.71
C SER A 146 16.95 24.72 -5.40
N ASP A 147 16.19 24.44 -6.46
CA ASP A 147 15.55 25.45 -7.30
C ASP A 147 14.16 25.83 -6.75
N ILE A 148 14.10 26.10 -5.44
CA ILE A 148 13.05 26.95 -4.89
C ILE A 148 13.72 28.29 -4.62
N CYS A 149 13.87 29.07 -5.69
CA CYS A 149 13.95 30.52 -5.57
C CYS A 149 12.52 31.01 -5.36
N ASP A 150 12.19 31.37 -4.12
CA ASP A 150 11.18 32.38 -3.80
C ASP A 150 11.92 33.65 -3.38
#